data_AF-A0A565BVK5-F1
#
_entry.id   AF-A0A565BVK5-F1
#
_cell.length_a   1.000
_cell.length_b   1.000
_cell.length_c   1.000
_cell.angle_alpha   90.00
_cell.angle_beta   90.00
_cell.angle_gamma   90.00
#
_symmetry.space_group_name_H-M   'P 1'
#
loop_
_entity.id
_entity.type
_entity.pdbx_description
1 polymer ?
#
loop_
_entity_poly.entity_id
_entity_poly.type
_entity_poly.pdbx_seq_one_letter_code
_entity_poly.pdbx_strand_id
1 'polypeptide(L)'
;MTQKSNLFKGQKKKKTVTQNRHGKSVQTRKGKRNVKPSKTTKELDTDRELTKFINHCNEVKAANAACKEGGQLNILKAESAEPSMKSAK
;
A
#
# COMPACT_ATOMS: atom_id res chain seq x y z
N MET A 1 -42.70 23.57 -3.15
CA MET A 1 -41.27 23.76 -3.50
C MET A 1 -40.41 23.13 -2.41
N THR A 2 -40.11 21.83 -2.49
CA THR A 2 -39.41 21.09 -1.42
C THR A 2 -37.94 20.88 -1.75
N GLN A 3 -37.10 21.68 -1.08
CA GLN A 3 -35.64 21.79 -1.18
C GLN A 3 -34.91 20.59 -0.53
N LYS A 4 -35.25 19.34 -0.88
CA LYS A 4 -34.66 18.14 -0.21
C LYS A 4 -34.24 17.01 -1.16
N SER A 5 -34.06 17.26 -2.45
CA SER A 5 -33.62 16.25 -3.41
C SER A 5 -32.24 15.63 -3.07
N ASN A 6 -31.37 16.37 -2.39
CA ASN A 6 -30.02 15.92 -2.02
C ASN A 6 -29.90 15.31 -0.61
N LEU A 7 -31.01 15.17 0.12
CA LEU A 7 -31.00 14.73 1.52
C LEU A 7 -31.30 13.23 1.71
N PHE A 8 -31.50 12.47 0.63
CA PHE A 8 -31.93 11.09 0.72
C PHE A 8 -30.79 10.07 0.90
N LYS A 9 -31.04 9.15 1.83
CA LYS A 9 -30.35 7.87 2.03
C LYS A 9 -30.24 7.12 0.70
N GLY A 10 -29.03 6.78 0.28
CA GLY A 10 -28.78 6.01 -0.97
C GLY A 10 -27.71 6.62 -1.89
N GLN A 11 -27.31 7.88 -1.67
CA GLN A 11 -26.18 8.48 -2.36
C GLN A 11 -24.89 7.71 -2.04
N LYS A 12 -24.31 7.03 -3.03
CA LYS A 12 -22.99 6.37 -2.92
C LYS A 12 -21.92 7.44 -2.75
N LYS A 13 -21.60 7.80 -1.51
CA LYS A 13 -20.49 8.71 -1.21
C LYS A 13 -19.20 8.10 -1.75
N LYS A 14 -18.57 8.76 -2.73
CA LYS A 14 -17.20 8.44 -3.14
C LYS A 14 -16.32 8.67 -1.92
N LYS A 15 -15.72 7.59 -1.38
CA LYS A 15 -14.81 7.67 -0.24
C LYS A 15 -13.46 8.22 -0.71
N THR A 16 -13.40 9.54 -0.91
CA THR A 16 -12.14 10.24 -1.16
C THR A 16 -11.33 10.27 0.13
N VAL A 17 -10.01 10.07 0.02
CA VAL A 17 -9.10 10.14 1.17
C VAL A 17 -9.10 11.56 1.71
N THR A 18 -9.47 11.74 2.97
CA THR A 18 -9.44 13.05 3.61
C THR A 18 -8.00 13.48 3.87
N GLN A 19 -7.72 14.76 3.69
CA GLN A 19 -6.45 15.35 4.09
C GLN A 19 -6.25 15.25 5.61
N ASN A 20 -5.00 15.28 6.06
CA ASN A 20 -4.70 15.31 7.49
C ASN A 20 -5.17 16.64 8.13
N ARG A 21 -5.04 16.77 9.46
CA ARG A 21 -5.44 17.99 10.20
C ARG A 21 -4.77 19.28 9.73
N HIS A 22 -3.70 19.16 8.94
CA HIS A 22 -2.94 20.27 8.36
C HIS A 22 -3.14 20.43 6.84
N GLY A 23 -4.17 19.79 6.26
CA GLY A 23 -4.48 19.88 4.83
C GLY A 23 -3.51 19.14 3.91
N LYS A 24 -2.54 18.39 4.44
CA LYS A 24 -1.58 17.62 3.62
C LYS A 24 -2.18 16.29 3.19
N SER A 25 -1.80 15.83 2.00
CA SER A 25 -2.14 14.49 1.53
C SER A 25 -1.48 13.43 2.41
N VAL A 26 -2.22 12.36 2.72
CA VAL A 26 -1.68 11.23 3.50
C VAL A 26 -0.69 10.48 2.61
N GLN A 27 0.59 10.52 2.98
CA GLN A 27 1.60 9.71 2.29
C GLN A 27 1.57 8.29 2.82
N THR A 28 1.16 7.35 1.96
CA THR A 28 1.23 5.91 2.24
C THR A 28 2.49 5.33 1.65
N ARG A 29 3.21 4.50 2.42
CA ARG A 29 4.34 3.70 1.92
C ARG A 29 3.89 2.84 0.72
N LYS A 30 4.76 2.66 -0.27
CA LYS A 30 4.51 1.79 -1.44
C LYS A 30 3.97 0.42 -0.98
N GLY A 31 2.84 0.00 -1.56
CA GLY A 31 2.17 -1.26 -1.21
C GLY A 31 1.26 -1.21 0.03
N LYS A 32 1.25 -0.12 0.81
CA LYS A 32 0.33 0.06 1.93
C LYS A 32 -0.97 0.72 1.46
N ARG A 33 -2.11 0.06 1.70
CA ARG A 33 -3.42 0.65 1.41
C ARG A 33 -3.75 1.75 2.41
N ASN A 34 -4.21 2.90 1.91
CA ASN A 34 -4.64 4.02 2.74
C ASN A 34 -5.84 3.68 3.65
N VAL A 35 -6.74 2.85 3.15
CA VAL A 35 -7.84 2.28 3.94
C VAL A 35 -7.71 0.77 3.90
N LYS A 36 -7.65 0.13 5.08
CA LYS A 36 -7.65 -1.33 5.17
C LYS A 36 -9.02 -1.84 4.68
N PRO A 37 -9.07 -2.81 3.75
CA PRO A 37 -10.33 -3.43 3.36
C PRO A 37 -10.91 -4.17 4.56
N SER A 38 -12.23 -4.09 4.74
CA SER A 38 -12.93 -4.80 5.82
C SER A 38 -13.04 -6.31 5.58
N LYS A 39 -12.94 -6.75 4.32
CA LYS A 39 -12.93 -8.14 3.90
C LYS A 39 -11.82 -8.36 2.88
N THR A 40 -11.06 -9.44 3.02
CA THR A 40 -10.11 -9.91 2.02
C THR A 40 -10.86 -10.76 1.00
N THR A 41 -10.85 -10.34 -0.27
CA THR A 41 -11.40 -11.10 -1.39
C THR A 41 -10.25 -11.78 -2.14
N LYS A 42 -10.53 -12.90 -2.82
CA LYS A 42 -9.52 -13.67 -3.56
C LYS A 42 -8.78 -12.80 -4.60
N GLU A 43 -9.50 -11.92 -5.28
CA GLU A 43 -8.94 -10.92 -6.22
C GLU A 43 -7.90 -10.00 -5.57
N LEU A 44 -8.14 -9.56 -4.32
CA LEU A 44 -7.20 -8.71 -3.61
C LEU A 44 -5.92 -9.46 -3.21
N ASP A 45 -6.00 -10.77 -3.01
CA ASP A 45 -4.83 -11.58 -2.70
C ASP A 45 -4.02 -11.88 -3.96
N THR A 46 -4.67 -12.17 -5.09
CA THR A 46 -3.98 -12.29 -6.38
C THR A 46 -3.28 -10.98 -6.78
N ASP A 47 -3.93 -9.83 -6.59
CA ASP A 47 -3.32 -8.52 -6.88
C ASP A 47 -2.07 -8.27 -6.02
N ARG A 48 -2.08 -8.73 -4.76
CA ARG A 48 -0.91 -8.63 -3.87
C ARG A 48 0.24 -9.49 -4.35
N GLU A 49 -0.03 -10.72 -4.76
CA GLU A 49 0.98 -11.65 -5.29
C GLU A 49 1.60 -11.14 -6.58
N LEU A 50 0.77 -10.66 -7.52
CA LEU A 50 1.23 -10.02 -8.75
C LEU A 50 2.11 -8.80 -8.46
N THR A 51 1.69 -7.94 -7.53
CA THR A 51 2.47 -6.77 -7.13
C THR A 51 3.82 -7.16 -6.52
N LYS A 52 3.86 -8.20 -5.67
CA LYS A 52 5.11 -8.72 -5.08
C LYS A 52 6.04 -9.24 -6.18
N PHE A 53 5.50 -10.02 -7.12
CA PHE A 53 6.26 -10.58 -8.24
C PHE A 53 6.89 -9.48 -9.09
N ILE A 54 6.10 -8.48 -9.50
CA ILE A 54 6.59 -7.35 -10.30
C ILE A 54 7.70 -6.58 -9.58
N ASN A 55 7.54 -6.32 -8.27
CA ASN A 55 8.57 -5.62 -7.50
C ASN A 55 9.86 -6.43 -7.42
N HIS A 56 9.77 -7.74 -7.17
CA HIS A 56 10.94 -8.62 -7.15
C HIS A 56 11.66 -8.62 -8.51
N CYS A 57 10.93 -8.72 -9.63
CA CYS A 57 11.53 -8.65 -10.96
C CYS A 57 12.23 -7.30 -11.21
N ASN A 58 11.64 -6.19 -10.77
CA ASN A 58 12.24 -4.87 -10.90
C ASN A 58 13.50 -4.72 -10.05
N GLU A 59 13.49 -5.23 -8.82
CA GLU A 59 14.64 -5.23 -7.92
C GLU A 59 15.79 -6.06 -8.50
N VAL A 60 15.52 -7.27 -8.97
CA VAL A 60 16.52 -8.13 -9.62
C VAL A 60 17.06 -7.47 -10.89
N LYS A 61 16.20 -6.85 -11.70
CA LYS A 61 16.64 -6.14 -12.90
C LYS A 61 17.57 -4.96 -12.58
N ALA A 62 17.24 -4.18 -11.55
CA ALA A 62 18.08 -3.08 -11.08
C ALA A 62 19.42 -3.58 -10.52
N ALA A 63 19.40 -4.64 -9.70
CA ALA A 63 20.61 -5.26 -9.17
C ALA A 63 21.52 -5.78 -10.30
N ASN A 64 20.96 -6.49 -11.28
CA ASN A 64 21.72 -7.00 -12.42
C ASN A 64 22.32 -5.89 -13.29
N ALA A 65 21.60 -4.76 -13.46
CA ALA A 65 22.14 -3.61 -14.17
C ALA A 65 23.35 -3.01 -13.41
N ALA A 66 23.25 -2.85 -12.09
CA ALA A 66 24.36 -2.36 -11.27
C ALA A 66 25.56 -3.31 -11.27
N CYS A 67 25.33 -4.63 -11.18
CA CYS A 67 26.40 -5.63 -11.23
C CYS A 67 27.16 -5.61 -12.56
N LYS A 68 26.50 -5.30 -13.68
CA LYS A 68 27.17 -5.14 -14.99
C LYS A 68 28.11 -3.94 -15.03
N GLU A 69 27.76 -2.86 -14.35
CA GLU A 69 28.59 -1.65 -14.21
C GLU A 69 29.69 -1.80 -13.13
N GLY A 70 29.91 -3.02 -12.61
CA GLY A 70 30.91 -3.30 -11.57
C GLY A 70 30.47 -2.95 -10.14
N GLY A 71 29.22 -2.49 -9.95
CA GLY A 71 28.65 -2.20 -8.63
C GLY A 71 28.05 -3.46 -7.98
N GLN A 72 28.57 -3.90 -6.84
CA GLN A 72 28.02 -5.04 -6.10
C GLN A 72 26.88 -4.56 -5.18
N LEU A 73 25.64 -4.95 -5.50
CA LEU A 73 24.47 -4.69 -4.65
C LEU A 73 23.95 -6.00 -4.06
N ASN A 74 23.84 -6.06 -2.73
CA ASN A 74 23.19 -7.18 -2.03
C ASN A 74 21.70 -6.88 -1.83
N ILE A 75 20.84 -7.81 -2.24
CA ILE A 75 19.39 -7.75 -1.96
C ILE A 75 19.20 -8.11 -0.48
N LEU A 76 19.16 -7.10 0.38
CA LEU A 76 18.79 -7.30 1.78
C LEU A 76 17.30 -7.65 1.86
N LYS A 77 17.00 -8.91 2.21
CA LYS A 77 15.64 -9.33 2.54
C LYS A 77 15.21 -8.55 3.77
N ALA A 78 14.24 -7.64 3.64
CA ALA A 78 13.66 -6.99 4.80
C ALA A 78 13.06 -8.08 5.70
N GLU A 79 13.52 -8.16 6.95
CA GLU A 79 12.88 -9.01 7.96
C GLU A 79 11.40 -8.65 7.98
N SER A 80 10.56 -9.68 7.82
CA SER A 80 9.12 -9.54 7.97
C SER A 80 8.86 -8.87 9.31
N ALA A 81 8.24 -7.69 9.29
CA ALA A 81 7.75 -7.02 10.48
C ALA A 81 6.62 -7.84 11.11
N GLU A 82 6.99 -8.95 11.75
CA GLU A 82 6.25 -9.53 12.86
C GLU A 82 6.39 -8.57 14.04
N PRO A 83 5.31 -8.25 14.78
CA PRO A 83 5.41 -7.39 15.95
C PRO A 83 6.14 -8.16 17.05
N SER A 84 7.45 -7.93 17.20
CA SER A 84 8.22 -8.45 18.33
C SER A 84 7.82 -7.70 19.60
N MET A 85 6.73 -8.17 20.23
CA MET A 85 6.52 -7.97 21.65
C MET A 85 7.66 -8.71 22.37
N LYS A 86 8.74 -8.01 22.72
CA LYS A 86 9.74 -8.50 23.66
C LYS A 86 9.88 -7.51 24.81
N SER A 87 9.08 -7.82 25.84
CA SER A 87 9.30 -7.67 27.28
C SER A 87 10.33 -6.64 27.74
N ALA A 88 9.81 -5.63 28.45
CA ALA A 88 10.58 -4.87 29.43
C ALA A 88 11.13 -5.80 30.52
N LYS A 89 12.40 -5.63 30.85
CA LYS A 89 12.96 -5.94 32.16
C LYS A 89 13.99 -4.88 32.50
#